data_AF-V4BPV2-F1
#
_entry.id   AF-V4BPV2-F1
#
_cell.length_a   1.000
_cell.length_b   1.000
_cell.length_c   1.000
_cell.angle_alpha   90.00
_cell.angle_beta   90.00
_cell.angle_gamma   90.00
#
_symmetry.space_group_name_H-M   'P 1'
#
loop_
_entity.id
_entity.type
_entity.pdbx_description
1 polymer ?
#
loop_
_entity_poly.entity_id
_entity_poly.type
_entity_poly.pdbx_seq_one_letter_code
_entity_poly.pdbx_strand_id
1 'polypeptide(L)' 'YCFCGNEESFDNMILCDSKKCRVKWYHLRCVGLINVPKGMWVCLKCRSKC' A
#
# COMPACT_ATOMS: atom_id res chain seq x y z
N TYR A 1 -6.90 1.81 -8.28
CA TYR A 1 -6.08 0.86 -7.50
C TYR A 1 -5.24 1.72 -6.57
N CYS A 2 -5.20 1.47 -5.25
CA CYS A 2 -5.20 2.52 -4.20
C CYS A 2 -6.55 3.25 -4.10
N PHE A 3 -6.87 3.75 -2.90
CA PHE A 3 -8.18 4.35 -2.57
C PHE A 3 -8.32 5.83 -2.98
N CYS A 4 -7.23 6.44 -3.46
CA CYS A 4 -7.18 7.87 -3.76
C CYS A 4 -7.83 8.26 -5.09
N GLY A 5 -8.20 7.30 -5.95
CA GLY A 5 -8.81 7.59 -7.26
C GLY A 5 -7.88 8.24 -8.29
N ASN A 6 -6.74 8.78 -7.87
CA ASN A 6 -5.74 9.43 -8.73
C ASN A 6 -4.78 8.43 -9.39
N GLU A 7 -4.29 8.83 -10.57
CA GLU A 7 -3.36 8.08 -11.43
C GLU A 7 -1.88 8.46 -11.19
N GLU A 8 -1.58 9.13 -10.08
CA GLU A 8 -0.26 9.66 -9.75
C GLU A 8 0.79 8.54 -9.70
N SER A 9 1.62 8.49 -10.74
CA SER A 9 2.81 7.64 -10.93
C SER A 9 2.69 6.19 -10.43
N PHE A 10 2.43 5.27 -11.37
CA PHE A 10 2.56 3.82 -11.20
C PHE A 10 3.93 3.36 -10.67
N ASP A 11 4.96 4.20 -10.79
CA ASP A 11 6.33 3.92 -10.37
C ASP A 11 6.45 3.73 -8.83
N ASN A 12 5.60 4.39 -8.06
CA ASN A 12 5.68 4.45 -6.59
C ASN A 12 4.57 3.65 -5.90
N MET A 13 4.34 2.41 -6.36
CA MET A 13 3.34 1.51 -5.78
C MET A 13 3.98 0.43 -4.88
N ILE A 14 3.25 0.03 -3.84
CA ILE A 14 3.65 -1.02 -2.90
C ILE A 14 2.53 -2.06 -2.73
N LEU A 15 2.91 -3.33 -2.70
CA LEU A 15 2.01 -4.45 -2.46
C LEU A 15 1.93 -4.76 -0.95
N CYS A 16 0.72 -4.92 -0.44
CA CYS A 16 0.42 -5.43 0.88
C CYS A 16 0.59 -6.95 0.92
N ASP A 17 1.47 -7.42 1.80
CA ASP A 17 1.79 -8.84 1.99
C ASP A 17 0.68 -9.62 2.72
N SER A 18 -0.32 -8.93 3.29
CA SER A 18 -1.40 -9.59 4.01
C SER A 18 -2.28 -10.43 3.07
N LYS A 19 -2.35 -11.73 3.35
CA LYS A 19 -3.14 -12.73 2.58
C LYS A 19 -4.63 -12.37 2.43
N LYS A 20 -5.19 -11.56 3.35
CA LYS A 20 -6.61 -11.13 3.33
C LYS A 20 -6.82 -9.72 2.74
N CYS A 21 -5.78 -9.10 2.16
CA CYS A 21 -5.90 -7.75 1.62
C CYS A 21 -6.68 -7.74 0.29
N ARG A 22 -7.81 -7.04 0.24
CA ARG A 22 -8.63 -6.89 -0.99
C ARG A 22 -7.97 -5.99 -2.04
N VAL A 23 -7.37 -4.89 -1.60
CA VAL A 23 -6.89 -3.84 -2.51
C VAL A 23 -5.46 -4.11 -2.96
N LYS A 24 -4.67 -4.97 -2.29
CA LYS A 24 -3.30 -5.40 -2.59
C LYS A 24 -2.24 -4.31 -2.89
N TRP A 25 -2.49 -3.31 -3.71
CA TRP A 25 -1.53 -2.28 -4.11
C TRP A 25 -1.97 -0.89 -3.68
N TYR A 26 -1.01 -0.11 -3.23
CA TYR A 26 -1.20 1.24 -2.71
C TYR A 26 -0.08 2.14 -3.19
N HIS A 27 -0.34 3.43 -3.37
CA HIS A 27 0.75 4.39 -3.60
C HIS A 27 1.52 4.58 -2.30
N LEU A 28 2.84 4.61 -2.38
CA LEU A 28 3.75 4.88 -1.26
C LEU A 28 3.30 6.15 -0.51
N ARG A 29 3.06 7.24 -1.24
CA ARG A 29 2.62 8.51 -0.65
C ARG A 29 1.25 8.44 0.04
N CYS A 30 0.30 7.68 -0.51
CA CYS A 30 -1.02 7.48 0.11
C CYS A 30 -0.96 6.69 1.42
N VAL A 31 0.11 5.93 1.64
CA VAL A 31 0.35 5.19 2.88
C VAL A 31 1.45 5.82 3.74
N GLY A 32 1.88 7.05 3.41
CA GLY A 32 2.90 7.78 4.15
C GLY A 32 4.32 7.25 3.98
N LEU A 33 4.57 6.45 2.94
CA LEU A 33 5.90 5.98 2.57
C LEU A 33 6.50 6.88 1.49
N ILE A 34 7.80 7.11 1.60
CA ILE A 34 8.59 7.83 0.59
C ILE A 34 9.33 6.83 -0.31
N ASN A 35 9.74 5.69 0.23
CA ASN A 35 10.44 4.63 -0.47
C ASN A 35 9.84 3.27 -0.11
N VAL A 36 10.00 2.29 -1.01
CA VAL A 36 9.64 0.90 -0.73
C VAL A 36 10.53 0.37 0.40
N PRO A 37 9.97 -0.03 1.55
CA PRO A 37 10.74 -0.61 2.63
C PRO A 37 11.32 -1.96 2.19
N LYS A 38 12.55 -2.25 2.61
CA LYS A 38 13.13 -3.58 2.42
C LYS A 38 12.46 -4.57 3.36
N GLY A 39 11.54 -5.38 2.83
CA GLY A 39 10.89 -6.47 3.56
C GLY A 39 9.38 -6.54 3.36
N MET A 40 8.70 -7.25 4.26
CA MET A 40 7.25 -7.37 4.24
C MET A 40 6.59 -6.06 4.67
N TRP A 41 5.74 -5.52 3.80
CA TRP A 41 4.90 -4.37 4.13
C TRP A 41 3.44 -4.76 4.19
N VAL A 42 2.75 -4.27 5.21
CA VAL A 42 1.33 -4.51 5.44
C VAL A 42 0.61 -3.16 5.49
N CYS A 43 -0.47 -3.03 4.72
CA CYS A 43 -1.23 -1.80 4.68
C CYS A 43 -1.91 -1.49 6.01
N LEU A 44 -2.18 -0.19 6.26
CA LEU A 44 -2.85 0.28 7.48
C LEU A 44 -4.19 -0.44 7.73
N LYS A 45 -4.98 -0.71 6.68
CA LYS A 45 -6.25 -1.45 6.81
C LYS A 45 -6.06 -2.87 7.36
N CYS A 46 -4.98 -3.55 6.98
CA CYS A 46 -4.66 -4.88 7.48
C CYS A 46 -3.98 -4.81 8.85
N ARG A 47 -3.22 -3.75 9.14
CA ARG A 47 -2.55 -3.53 10.43
C ARG A 47 -3.50 -3.10 11.55
N SER A 48 -4.57 -2.36 11.25
CA SER A 48 -5.57 -1.89 12.23
C SER A 48 -6.66 -2.91 12.58
N LYS A 49 -6.58 -4.14 12.08
CA LYS A 49 -7.44 -5.25 12.53
C LYS A 49 -6.85 -5.86 13.81
N CYS A 50 -6.93 -5.14 14.92
CA CYS A 50 -6.79 -5.72 16.26
C CYS A 50 -8.12 -6.32 16.71
#